data_AF-F9DR13-F1
#
_entry.id   AF-F9DR13-F1
#
_cell.length_a   1.000
_cell.length_b   1.000
_cell.length_c   1.000
_cell.angle_alpha   90.00
_cell.angle_beta   90.00
_cell.angle_gamma   90.00
#
_symmetry.space_group_name_H-M   'P 1'
#
loop_
_entity.id
_entity.type
_entity.pdbx_description
1 polymer ?
#
loop_
_entity_poly.entity_id
_entity_poly.type
_entity_poly.pdbx_seq_one_letter_code
_entity_poly.pdbx_strand_id
1 'polypeptide(L)' 'MLFTKQSALVKNVWVPLILAGVYTIDQVPNLSNLKEVVQQVLAEIAS' A
#
# COMPACT_ATOMS: atom_id res chain seq x y z
N MET A 1 13.70 -2.33 -9.28
CA MET A 1 13.53 -1.20 -8.34
C MET A 1 12.52 -1.61 -7.29
N LEU A 2 12.84 -1.45 -6.01
CA LEU A 2 11.95 -1.78 -4.89
C LEU A 2 11.10 -0.56 -4.54
N PHE A 3 9.83 -0.79 -4.17
CA PHE A 3 8.96 0.24 -3.63
C PHE A 3 9.34 0.55 -2.19
N THR A 4 9.11 1.79 -1.76
CA THR A 4 9.33 2.23 -0.38
C THR A 4 8.06 2.87 0.16
N LYS A 5 8.00 3.06 1.48
CA LYS A 5 6.88 3.77 2.14
C LYS A 5 6.64 5.19 1.59
N GLN A 6 7.68 5.77 0.98
CA GLN A 6 7.68 7.11 0.40
C GLN A 6 7.32 7.11 -1.10
N SER A 7 7.21 5.94 -1.73
CA SER A 7 6.79 5.85 -3.12
C SER A 7 5.40 6.45 -3.29
N ALA A 8 5.24 7.35 -4.25
CA ALA A 8 3.95 7.99 -4.55
C ALA A 8 2.85 6.96 -4.83
N LEU A 9 3.19 5.83 -5.47
CA LEU A 9 2.24 4.75 -5.73
C LEU A 9 1.70 4.13 -4.43
N VAL A 10 2.56 3.92 -3.43
CA VAL A 10 2.14 3.37 -2.13
C VAL A 10 1.33 4.42 -1.37
N LYS A 11 1.91 5.60 -1.18
CA LYS A 11 1.42 6.60 -0.23
C LYS A 11 0.21 7.40 -0.73
N ASN A 12 0.16 7.69 -2.03
CA ASN A 12 -0.86 8.56 -2.62
C ASN A 12 -1.90 7.80 -3.45
N VAL A 13 -1.65 6.54 -3.80
CA VAL A 13 -2.59 5.72 -4.57
C VAL A 13 -3.10 4.57 -3.72
N TRP A 14 -2.27 3.58 -3.41
CA TRP A 14 -2.75 2.34 -2.77
C TRP A 14 -3.26 2.54 -1.35
N VAL A 15 -2.49 3.18 -0.48
CA VAL A 15 -2.89 3.41 0.92
C VAL A 15 -4.20 4.18 1.04
N PRO A 16 -4.39 5.37 0.43
CA PRO A 16 -5.63 6.12 0.59
C PRO A 16 -6.83 5.43 -0.07
N LEU A 17 -6.63 4.73 -1.19
CA LEU A 17 -7.72 4.00 -1.83
C LEU A 17 -8.18 2.78 -1.00
N ILE A 18 -7.26 2.13 -0.29
CA ILE A 18 -7.61 1.03 0.62
C ILE A 18 -8.28 1.56 1.89
N LEU A 19 -7.77 2.66 2.45
CA LEU A 19 -8.41 3.33 3.59
C LEU A 19 -9.81 3.86 3.24
N ALA A 20 -10.03 4.28 1.99
CA ALA A 20 -11.34 4.67 1.49
C ALA A 20 -12.27 3.47 1.19
N GLY A 21 -11.80 2.23 1.35
CA GLY A 21 -12.57 1.01 1.07
C GLY A 21 -12.80 0.74 -0.42
N VAL A 22 -12.10 1.45 -1.32
CA VAL A 22 -12.22 1.27 -2.78
C VAL A 22 -11.49 0.00 -3.22
N TYR A 23 -10.36 -0.29 -2.60
CA TYR A 23 -9.58 -1.51 -2.85
C TYR A 23 -9.26 -2.23 -1.53
N THR A 24 -8.90 -3.50 -1.63
CA THR A 24 -8.37 -4.29 -0.51
C THR A 24 -6.90 -4.62 -0.74
N ILE A 25 -6.18 -5.02 0.32
CA ILE A 25 -4.79 -5.48 0.20
C ILE A 25 -4.62 -6.60 -0.82
N ASP A 26 -5.64 -7.45 -1.01
CA ASP A 26 -5.60 -8.54 -1.99
C ASP A 26 -5.72 -8.07 -3.44
N GLN A 27 -6.25 -6.87 -3.67
CA GLN A 27 -6.27 -6.24 -4.99
C GLN A 27 -4.93 -5.56 -5.34
N VAL A 28 -4.02 -5.40 -4.37
CA VAL A 28 -2.70 -4.85 -4.64
C VAL A 28 -1.91 -5.85 -5.49
N PRO A 29 -1.43 -5.46 -6.68
CA PRO A 29 -0.65 -6.35 -7.52
C PRO A 29 0.64 -6.74 -6.80
N ASN A 30 1.02 -8.01 -6.93
CA ASN A 30 2.23 -8.54 -6.33
C ASN A 30 3.47 -8.15 -7.16
N LEU A 31 3.72 -6.84 -7.24
CA LEU A 31 4.77 -6.23 -8.04
C LEU A 31 5.98 -5.94 -7.14
N SER A 32 7.02 -6.76 -7.26
CA SER A 32 8.19 -6.72 -6.36
C SER A 32 7.73 -6.81 -4.90
N ASN A 33 7.95 -5.76 -4.09
CA ASN A 33 7.58 -5.65 -2.69
C ASN A 33 6.40 -4.68 -2.45
N LEU A 34 5.61 -4.33 -3.47
CA LEU A 34 4.53 -3.33 -3.35
C LEU A 34 3.49 -3.73 -2.29
N LYS A 35 2.94 -4.95 -2.38
CA LYS A 35 1.91 -5.45 -1.46
C LYS A 35 2.39 -5.44 -0.01
N GLU A 36 3.62 -5.89 0.22
CA GLU A 36 4.25 -5.89 1.54
C GLU A 36 4.38 -4.48 2.12
N VAL A 37 4.87 -3.53 1.33
CA VAL A 37 5.06 -2.14 1.77
C VAL A 37 3.72 -1.46 2.06
N VAL A 38 2.71 -1.67 1.20
CA VAL A 38 1.35 -1.13 1.45
C VAL A 38 0.78 -1.71 2.74
N GLN A 39 0.94 -3.01 2.96
CA GLN A 39 0.48 -3.67 4.19
C GLN A 39 1.20 -3.13 5.44
N GLN A 40 2.51 -2.90 5.37
CA GLN A 40 3.26 -2.28 6.47
C GLN A 40 2.75 -0.88 6.79
N VAL A 41 2.54 -0.04 5.78
CA VAL A 41 2.04 1.34 5.99
C VAL A 41 0.64 1.34 6.59
N LEU A 42 -0.25 0.45 6.12
CA LEU A 42 -1.60 0.33 6.70
C LEU A 42 -1.56 -0.14 8.16
N ALA A 43 -0.67 -1.09 8.50
CA ALA A 43 -0.48 -1.52 9.88
C ALA A 43 0.06 -0.40 10.78
N GLU A 44 0.98 0.44 10.28
CA GLU A 44 1.48 1.62 11.00
C GLU A 44 0.38 2.68 11.24
N ILE A 45 -0.61 2.79 10.33
CA ILE A 45 -1.74 3.73 10.47
C ILE A 45 -2.82 3.21 11.44
N ALA A 46 -3.01 1.89 11.50
CA ALA A 46 -4.01 1.27 12.38
C ALA A 46 -3.54 1.05 13.83
N SER A 47 -2.25 1.30 14.12
CA SER A 47 -1.64 1.15 15.45
C SER A 47 -1.67 2.44 16.28
#